data_AF-A0A6M0CG00-F1
#
_entry.id   AF-A0A6M0CG00-F1
#
_cell.length_a   1.000
_cell.length_b   1.000
_cell.length_c   1.000
_cell.angle_alpha   90.00
_cell.angle_beta   90.00
_cell.angle_gamma   90.00
#
_symmetry.space_group_name_H-M   'P 1'
#
loop_
_entity.id
_entity.type
_entity.pdbx_description
1 polymer ?
#
loop_
_entity_poly.entity_id
_entity_poly.type
_entity_poly.pdbx_seq_one_letter_code
_entity_poly.pdbx_strand_id
1 'polypeptide(L)'
;MAFSRNWGDRTAIIIAPRLLTDLIKEGEYPLGEQVWQETRISVASGSSYVWKNVITDREIQSEDTLWMRDILSDFPVALLINQITEDTAES
;
A
#
# COMPACT_ATOMS: atom_id res chain seq x y z
N MET A 1 3.86 4.54 9.68
CA MET A 1 3.41 5.90 9.29
C MET A 1 3.04 5.84 7.83
N ALA A 2 2.00 6.57 7.43
CA ALA A 2 1.62 6.69 6.03
C ALA A 2 1.27 8.13 5.68
N PHE A 3 1.61 8.56 4.48
CA PHE A 3 1.29 9.89 3.95
C PHE A 3 0.81 9.76 2.51
N SER A 4 -0.20 10.54 2.13
CA SER A 4 -0.67 10.65 0.75
C SER A 4 -0.22 11.96 0.12
N ARG A 5 0.07 11.93 -1.18
CA ARG A 5 0.32 13.10 -2.01
C ARG A 5 -0.47 12.97 -3.31
N ASN A 6 -1.27 13.98 -3.60
CA ASN A 6 -2.13 14.01 -4.78
C ASN A 6 -1.55 14.96 -5.84
N TRP A 7 -1.65 14.57 -7.11
CA TRP A 7 -1.31 15.40 -8.27
C TRP A 7 -2.21 15.03 -9.45
N GLY A 8 -3.18 15.89 -9.76
CA GLY A 8 -4.22 15.58 -10.74
C GLY A 8 -5.07 14.39 -10.28
N ASP A 9 -5.17 13.40 -11.15
CA ASP A 9 -5.83 12.10 -10.95
C ASP A 9 -4.90 11.04 -10.30
N ARG A 10 -3.63 11.40 -10.05
CA ARG A 10 -2.67 10.52 -9.40
C ARG A 10 -2.58 10.80 -7.90
N THR A 11 -2.52 9.74 -7.14
CA THR A 11 -2.27 9.69 -5.71
C THR A 11 -1.08 8.77 -5.46
N ALA A 12 -0.10 9.27 -4.73
CA ALA A 12 0.98 8.49 -4.18
C ALA A 12 0.76 8.29 -2.67
N ILE A 13 0.88 7.06 -2.18
CA ILE A 13 0.89 6.74 -0.74
C ILE A 13 2.27 6.20 -0.37
N ILE A 14 2.92 6.87 0.58
CA ILE A 14 4.22 6.48 1.13
C ILE A 14 3.98 5.78 2.47
N ILE A 15 4.52 4.57 2.62
CA ILE A 15 4.36 3.76 3.84
C ILE A 15 5.75 3.44 4.39
N ALA A 16 6.00 3.91 5.60
CA ALA A 16 7.22 3.64 6.36
C ALA A 16 6.86 3.20 7.80
N PRO A 17 7.05 1.92 8.14
CA PRO A 17 7.00 1.44 9.52
C PRO A 17 7.94 2.21 10.44
N ARG A 18 7.53 2.39 11.70
CA ARG A 18 8.37 2.99 12.75
C ARG A 18 8.16 2.22 14.05
N LEU A 19 9.14 2.29 14.96
CA LEU A 19 9.08 1.65 16.28
C LEU A 19 8.85 0.12 16.19
N LEU A 20 9.65 -0.55 15.37
CA LEU A 20 9.49 -1.99 15.07
C LEU A 20 9.98 -2.92 16.19
N THR A 21 10.72 -2.43 17.18
CA THR A 21 11.39 -3.24 18.20
C THR A 21 10.46 -4.09 19.04
N ASP A 22 9.19 -3.68 19.17
CA ASP A 22 8.17 -4.43 19.91
C ASP A 22 7.38 -5.40 19.01
N LEU A 23 7.56 -5.32 17.69
CA LEU A 23 6.86 -6.13 16.69
C LEU A 23 7.72 -7.27 16.14
N ILE A 24 9.05 -7.08 16.09
CA ILE A 24 10.00 -8.05 15.52
C ILE A 24 11.25 -8.14 16.39
N LYS A 25 11.96 -9.27 16.30
CA LYS A 25 13.28 -9.41 16.92
C LYS A 25 14.38 -8.83 16.05
N GLU A 26 15.55 -8.64 16.66
CA GLU A 26 16.75 -8.29 15.90
C GLU A 26 17.04 -9.34 14.82
N GLY A 27 17.33 -8.88 13.59
CA GLY A 27 17.58 -9.74 12.44
C GLY A 27 16.32 -10.22 11.70
N GLU A 28 15.12 -9.95 12.23
CA GLU A 28 13.86 -10.23 11.53
C GLU A 28 13.42 -9.04 10.68
N TYR A 29 12.68 -9.30 9.60
CA TYR A 29 12.05 -8.27 8.78
C TYR A 29 10.56 -8.13 9.14
N PRO A 30 10.02 -6.90 9.19
CA PRO A 30 8.61 -6.65 9.50
C PRO A 30 7.73 -6.92 8.27
N LEU A 31 7.62 -8.18 7.86
CA LEU A 31 6.94 -8.57 6.63
C LEU A 31 5.68 -9.39 6.89
N GLY A 32 4.70 -9.21 6.01
CA GLY A 32 3.55 -10.10 5.92
C GLY A 32 2.62 -10.12 7.14
N GLU A 33 1.73 -11.11 7.14
CA GLU A 33 0.62 -11.23 8.09
C GLU A 33 1.08 -11.46 9.54
N GLN A 34 2.18 -12.19 9.76
CA GLN A 34 2.66 -12.49 11.10
C GLN A 34 2.99 -11.23 11.91
N VAL A 35 3.46 -10.18 11.24
CA VAL A 35 3.81 -8.90 11.85
C VAL A 35 2.64 -7.92 11.79
N TRP A 36 1.97 -7.83 10.63
CA TRP A 36 1.01 -6.75 10.38
C TRP A 36 -0.44 -7.10 10.73
N GLN A 37 -0.81 -8.38 10.75
CA GLN A 37 -2.15 -8.84 11.14
C GLN A 37 -3.26 -8.02 10.45
N GLU A 38 -4.15 -7.41 11.23
CA GLU A 38 -5.28 -6.58 10.78
C GLU A 38 -4.92 -5.10 10.54
N THR A 39 -3.63 -4.75 10.56
CA THR A 39 -3.17 -3.37 10.32
C THR A 39 -3.49 -2.96 8.89
N ARG A 40 -4.21 -1.85 8.76
CA ARG A 40 -4.70 -1.36 7.46
C ARG A 40 -4.73 0.16 7.39
N ILE A 41 -4.73 0.66 6.17
CA ILE A 41 -4.99 2.06 5.85
C ILE A 41 -6.35 2.11 5.16
N SER A 42 -7.27 2.91 5.69
CA SER A 42 -8.51 3.23 5.00
C SER A 42 -8.24 4.28 3.93
N VAL A 43 -8.71 4.04 2.72
CA VAL A 43 -8.68 4.98 1.60
C VAL A 43 -10.10 5.46 1.30
N ALA A 44 -10.24 6.63 0.68
CA ALA A 44 -11.55 7.21 0.40
C ALA A 44 -12.38 6.26 -0.48
N SER A 45 -13.62 6.01 -0.07
CA SER A 45 -14.56 5.14 -0.78
C SER A 45 -14.96 5.75 -2.12
N GLY A 46 -15.32 4.89 -3.08
CA GLY A 46 -15.89 5.31 -4.36
C GLY A 46 -14.95 5.22 -5.57
N SER A 47 -13.75 4.67 -5.41
CA SER A 47 -12.88 4.35 -6.54
C SER A 47 -12.12 3.07 -6.25
N SER A 48 -12.46 1.99 -6.97
CA SER A 48 -11.66 0.77 -6.97
C SER A 48 -10.33 1.10 -7.63
N TYR A 49 -9.26 1.08 -6.85
CA TYR A 49 -7.93 1.39 -7.35
C TYR A 49 -7.11 0.11 -7.42
N VAL A 50 -6.45 -0.07 -8.56
CA VAL A 50 -5.24 -0.87 -8.62
C VAL A 50 -4.09 0.03 -8.20
N TRP A 51 -3.43 -0.30 -7.10
CA TRP A 51 -2.24 0.40 -6.64
C TRP A 51 -0.99 -0.34 -7.09
N LYS A 52 -0.07 0.35 -7.76
CA LYS A 52 1.25 -0.19 -8.07
C LYS A 52 2.21 0.15 -6.94
N ASN A 53 2.76 -0.85 -6.27
CA ASN A 53 3.95 -0.67 -5.44
C ASN A 53 5.17 -0.58 -6.35
N VAL A 54 5.72 0.61 -6.54
CA VAL A 54 6.83 0.83 -7.48
C VAL A 54 8.16 0.28 -6.98
N ILE A 55 8.26 -0.08 -5.70
CA ILE A 55 9.49 -0.66 -5.12
C ILE A 55 9.57 -2.16 -5.44
N THR A 56 8.46 -2.87 -5.30
CA THR A 56 8.38 -4.33 -5.53
C THR A 56 7.82 -4.70 -6.89
N ASP A 57 7.39 -3.72 -7.67
CA ASP A 57 6.67 -3.89 -8.93
C ASP A 57 5.36 -4.70 -8.80
N ARG A 58 4.75 -4.77 -7.61
CA ARG A 58 3.51 -5.50 -7.37
C ARG A 58 2.27 -4.63 -7.49
N GLU A 59 1.19 -5.21 -7.98
CA GLU A 59 -0.14 -4.59 -7.95
C GLU A 59 -0.92 -5.03 -6.70
N ILE A 60 -1.60 -4.07 -6.08
CA ILE A 60 -2.42 -4.25 -4.89
C ILE A 60 -3.82 -3.76 -5.26
N GLN A 61 -4.78 -4.68 -5.30
CA GLN A 61 -6.18 -4.32 -5.49
C GLN A 61 -6.76 -3.86 -4.16
N SER A 62 -7.44 -2.71 -4.16
CA SER A 62 -8.15 -2.23 -2.98
C SER A 62 -9.42 -1.51 -3.38
N GLU A 63 -10.50 -1.77 -2.65
CA GLU A 63 -11.68 -0.92 -2.68
C GLU A 63 -11.47 0.27 -1.75
N ASP A 64 -11.77 0.11 -0.46
CA ASP A 64 -11.66 1.16 0.57
C ASP A 64 -10.52 0.91 1.58
N THR A 65 -9.79 -0.20 1.42
CA THR A 65 -8.87 -0.71 2.44
C THR A 65 -7.58 -1.25 1.82
N LEU A 66 -6.46 -0.76 2.32
CA LEU A 66 -5.11 -1.22 2.01
C LEU A 66 -4.52 -1.98 3.20
N TRP A 67 -4.32 -3.29 3.04
CA TRP A 67 -3.81 -4.17 4.09
C TRP A 67 -2.28 -4.18 4.13
N MET A 68 -1.70 -3.92 5.31
CA MET A 68 -0.24 -3.83 5.45
C MET A 68 0.45 -5.18 5.24
N ARG A 69 -0.22 -6.28 5.61
CA ARG A 69 0.27 -7.66 5.36
C ARG A 69 0.51 -7.94 3.88
N ASP A 70 -0.27 -7.35 2.99
CA ASP A 70 -0.16 -7.58 1.54
C ASP A 70 0.88 -6.63 0.93
N ILE A 71 0.81 -5.35 1.32
CA ILE A 71 1.70 -4.30 0.80
C ILE A 71 3.16 -4.51 1.21
N LEU A 72 3.39 -4.95 2.45
CA LEU A 72 4.72 -5.18 3.03
C LEU A 72 5.04 -6.68 3.10
N SER A 73 4.60 -7.45 2.11
CA SER A 73 4.86 -8.89 2.04
C SER A 73 6.32 -9.20 1.65
N ASP A 74 6.91 -8.40 0.76
CA ASP A 74 8.27 -8.66 0.23
C ASP A 74 9.30 -7.62 0.66
N PHE A 75 8.87 -6.40 1.03
CA PHE A 75 9.76 -5.30 1.39
C PHE A 75 9.15 -4.45 2.53
N PRO A 76 9.96 -3.98 3.50
CA PRO A 76 9.43 -3.37 4.73
C PRO A 76 8.96 -1.91 4.56
N VAL A 77 9.02 -1.35 3.35
CA VAL A 77 8.47 -0.03 3.02
C VAL A 77 7.77 -0.11 1.67
N ALA A 78 6.87 0.83 1.40
CA ALA A 78 6.16 0.87 0.12
C ALA A 78 5.96 2.30 -0.39
N LEU A 79 5.95 2.41 -1.72
CA LEU A 79 5.46 3.59 -2.45
C LEU A 79 4.38 3.10 -3.41
N LEU A 80 3.13 3.38 -3.07
CA LEU A 80 1.97 3.00 -3.86
C LEU A 80 1.57 4.16 -4.76
N ILE A 81 1.32 3.89 -6.04
CA ILE A 81 0.77 4.86 -6.99
C ILE A 81 -0.51 4.25 -7.56
N ASN A 82 -1.63 4.97 -7.45
CA ASN A 82 -2.86 4.52 -8.09
C ASN A 82 -2.66 4.46 -9.62
N GLN A 83 -3.17 3.39 -10.22
CA GLN A 83 -3.29 3.31 -11.66
C GLN A 83 -4.64 3.93 -12.04
N ILE A 84 -4.60 4.82 -13.03
CA ILE A 84 -5.81 5.28 -13.70
C ILE A 84 -6.09 4.22 -14.75
N THR A 85 -7.13 3.43 -14.54
CA THR A 85 -7.67 2.64 -15.64
C THR A 85 -8.40 3.62 -16.54
N GLU A 86 -7.85 3.91 -17.72
CA GLU A 86 -8.65 4.53 -18.78
C GLU A 86 -9.78 3.55 -19.08
N ASP A 87 -10.99 3.90 -18.68
CA ASP A 87 -12.19 3.27 -19.22
C ASP A 87 -12.12 3.54 -20.72
N THR A 88 -11.88 2.51 -21.54
CA THR A 88 -11.90 2.65 -22.98
C THR A 88 -13.27 3.19 -23.36
N ALA A 89 -13.34 4.49 -23.63
CA ALA A 89 -14.52 5.13 -24.17
C ALA A 89 -14.71 4.63 -25.60
N GLU A 90 -15.34 3.46 -25.75
CA GLU A 90 -15.89 3.05 -27.03
C GLU A 90 -17.00 4.04 -27.40
N SER A 91 -16.73 4.74 -28.50
CA SER A 91 -17.60 5.73 -29.15
C SER A 91 -18.71 5.08 -29.95
#